data_AF-A0A097A4Z7-F1
#
_entry.id   AF-A0A097A4Z7-F1
#
_cell.length_a   1.000
_cell.length_b   1.000
_cell.length_c   1.000
_cell.angle_alpha   90.00
_cell.angle_beta   90.00
_cell.angle_gamma   90.00
#
_symmetry.space_group_name_H-M   'P 1'
#
loop_
_entity.id
_entity.type
_entity.pdbx_description
1 polymer ?
#
loop_
_entity_poly.entity_id
_entity_poly.type
_entity_poly.pdbx_seq_one_letter_code
_entity_poly.pdbx_strand_id
1 'polypeptide(L)'
;RHGNKGVISLIVPVEDMPFLEDGTPVDIVLNPLGVPSRMNVGQILETHLGWAAAGLGRQIGEMTKTARLAGKIKPLRDRLREIYGEATFKERIRDLTDDELLELADNVTSGVPMATPVFDGAHEKDIVEMLTAAGHDASGQVQLVDGRTGEKFDRRVTVGYIYMLKLHHLVDDKIHARSIGPYSLVTQQPLGGKAQFGGQRF
;
A
#
# COMPACT_ATOMS: atom_id res chain seq x y z
N ARG A 1 -2.98 2.24 -8.12
CA ARG A 1 -2.29 3.02 -9.20
C ARG A 1 -3.23 3.91 -10.06
N HIS A 2 -4.02 4.79 -9.45
CA HIS A 2 -5.27 5.33 -10.02
C HIS A 2 -5.20 6.81 -10.46
N GLY A 3 -4.07 7.22 -11.05
CA GLY A 3 -3.86 8.61 -11.49
C GLY A 3 -3.70 9.63 -10.35
N ASN A 4 -3.71 9.20 -9.09
CA ASN A 4 -3.39 10.01 -7.93
C ASN A 4 -1.88 10.34 -7.92
N LYS A 5 -1.55 11.63 -7.88
CA LYS A 5 -0.18 12.13 -7.76
C LYS A 5 -0.12 13.13 -6.61
N GLY A 6 0.99 13.12 -5.90
CA GLY A 6 1.28 14.04 -4.80
C GLY A 6 2.76 14.35 -4.74
N VAL A 7 3.09 15.42 -4.03
CA VAL A 7 4.47 15.75 -3.63
C VAL A 7 4.56 15.49 -2.13
N ILE A 8 5.64 14.88 -1.67
CA ILE A 8 5.89 14.68 -0.24
C ILE A 8 6.08 16.06 0.38
N SER A 9 5.19 16.45 1.30
CA SER A 9 5.20 17.76 1.95
C SER A 9 5.98 17.77 3.25
N LEU A 10 5.91 16.68 4.01
CA LEU A 10 6.53 16.57 5.33
C LEU A 10 6.94 15.11 5.56
N ILE A 11 8.09 14.92 6.21
CA ILE A 11 8.52 13.64 6.79
C ILE A 11 8.52 13.85 8.29
N VAL A 12 7.71 13.06 9.01
CA VAL A 12 7.60 13.14 10.46
C VAL A 12 8.26 11.92 11.12
N PRO A 13 8.67 12.03 12.39
CA PRO A 13 9.06 10.88 13.19
C PRO A 13 7.93 9.85 13.30
N VAL A 14 8.29 8.59 13.59
CA VAL A 14 7.31 7.48 13.64
C VAL A 14 6.34 7.63 14.81
N GLU A 15 6.78 8.23 15.92
CA GLU A 15 6.00 8.52 17.11
C GLU A 15 4.90 9.57 16.88
N ASP A 16 5.07 10.43 15.87
CA ASP A 16 4.11 11.46 15.49
C ASP A 16 3.00 10.91 14.57
N MET A 17 3.19 9.72 14.00
CA MET A 17 2.25 9.13 13.05
C MET A 17 1.02 8.56 13.77
N PRO A 18 -0.17 8.68 13.17
CA PRO A 18 -1.33 7.93 13.65
C PRO A 18 -1.04 6.44 13.71
N PHE A 19 -1.52 5.78 14.76
CA PHE A 19 -1.28 4.35 14.96
C PHE A 19 -2.58 3.59 15.25
N LEU A 20 -2.55 2.29 14.97
CA LEU A 20 -3.64 1.35 15.19
C LEU A 20 -3.76 0.97 16.68
N GLU A 21 -4.84 0.30 17.06
CA GLU A 21 -5.00 -0.18 18.45
C GLU A 21 -3.92 -1.19 18.88
N ASP A 22 -3.26 -1.86 17.94
CA ASP A 22 -2.13 -2.76 18.19
C ASP A 22 -0.78 -2.04 18.34
N GLY A 23 -0.76 -0.70 18.21
CA GLY A 23 0.44 0.12 18.26
C GLY A 23 1.16 0.32 16.93
N THR A 24 0.72 -0.33 15.85
CA THR A 24 1.36 -0.22 14.54
C THR A 24 1.10 1.18 13.96
N PRO A 25 2.15 1.98 13.66
CA PRO A 25 2.01 3.28 13.02
C PRO A 25 1.66 3.14 11.54
N VAL A 26 0.93 4.11 10.98
CA VAL A 26 0.70 4.20 9.53
C VAL A 26 1.94 4.79 8.84
N ASP A 27 2.22 4.38 7.60
CA ASP A 27 3.40 4.87 6.86
C ASP A 27 3.12 6.17 6.08
N ILE A 28 1.92 6.31 5.52
CA ILE A 28 1.56 7.41 4.62
C ILE A 28 0.14 7.88 4.93
N VAL A 29 -0.04 9.19 5.10
CA VAL A 29 -1.35 9.83 5.24
C VAL A 29 -1.75 10.48 3.92
N LEU A 30 -2.91 10.11 3.38
CA LEU A 30 -3.46 10.65 2.13
C LEU A 30 -4.71 11.49 2.43
N ASN A 31 -4.88 12.58 1.68
CA ASN A 31 -6.05 13.44 1.81
C ASN A 31 -7.29 12.80 1.13
N PRO A 32 -8.40 12.55 1.86
CA PRO A 32 -9.59 11.91 1.31
C PRO A 32 -10.32 12.77 0.28
N LEU A 33 -10.18 14.10 0.30
CA LEU A 33 -10.86 15.00 -0.62
C LEU A 33 -10.43 14.83 -2.09
N GLY A 34 -9.27 14.21 -2.31
CA GLY A 34 -8.76 13.92 -3.64
C GLY A 34 -9.50 12.79 -4.36
N VAL A 35 -10.31 11.99 -3.64
CA VAL A 35 -11.00 10.83 -4.21
C VAL A 35 -12.33 11.20 -4.86
N PRO A 36 -13.27 11.90 -4.18
CA PRO A 36 -14.56 12.24 -4.78
C PRO A 36 -14.41 13.18 -5.99
N SER A 37 -13.51 14.15 -5.89
CA SER A 37 -13.28 15.15 -6.95
C SER A 37 -12.73 14.55 -8.25
N ARG A 38 -11.99 13.44 -8.16
CA ARG A 38 -11.37 12.77 -9.32
C ARG A 38 -12.08 11.48 -9.74
N MET A 39 -13.14 11.10 -9.02
CA MET A 39 -13.92 9.87 -9.25
C MET A 39 -13.08 8.60 -9.35
N ASN A 40 -11.93 8.54 -8.68
CA ASN A 40 -11.01 7.41 -8.71
C ASN A 40 -11.21 6.48 -7.51
N VAL A 41 -12.43 5.93 -7.41
CA VAL A 41 -12.87 5.03 -6.31
C VAL A 41 -12.02 3.75 -6.23
N GLY A 42 -11.44 3.30 -7.35
CA GLY A 42 -10.58 2.11 -7.39
C GLY A 42 -9.42 2.14 -6.39
N GLN A 43 -8.93 3.30 -5.98
CA GLN A 43 -7.88 3.39 -4.95
C GLN A 43 -8.37 2.96 -3.56
N ILE A 44 -9.66 3.18 -3.26
CA ILE A 44 -10.26 2.75 -2.00
C ILE A 44 -10.42 1.24 -2.01
N LEU A 45 -10.88 0.67 -3.14
CA LEU A 45 -11.00 -0.77 -3.32
C LEU A 45 -9.62 -1.45 -3.24
N GLU A 46 -8.59 -0.87 -3.86
CA GLU A 46 -7.19 -1.32 -3.73
C GLU A 46 -6.73 -1.30 -2.27
N THR A 47 -7.03 -0.22 -1.54
CA THR A 47 -6.66 -0.06 -0.12
C THR A 47 -7.31 -1.15 0.75
N HIS A 48 -8.61 -1.40 0.57
CA HIS A 48 -9.34 -2.45 1.31
C HIS A 48 -8.84 -3.85 0.97
N LEU A 49 -8.68 -4.18 -0.31
CA LEU A 49 -8.18 -5.49 -0.73
C LEU A 49 -6.74 -5.71 -0.27
N GLY A 50 -5.90 -4.67 -0.33
CA GLY A 50 -4.53 -4.71 0.19
C GLY A 50 -4.50 -4.95 1.71
N TRP A 51 -5.44 -4.36 2.45
CA TRP A 51 -5.59 -4.61 3.88
C TRP A 51 -5.94 -6.08 4.18
N ALA A 52 -6.93 -6.63 3.47
CA ALA A 52 -7.30 -8.03 3.57
C ALA A 52 -6.11 -8.96 3.23
N ALA A 53 -5.41 -8.68 2.13
CA ALA A 53 -4.24 -9.45 1.71
C ALA A 53 -3.13 -9.50 2.78
N ALA A 54 -2.82 -8.35 3.40
CA ALA A 54 -1.83 -8.28 4.47
C ALA A 54 -2.29 -8.98 5.76
N GLY A 55 -3.57 -8.87 6.12
CA GLY A 55 -4.13 -9.58 7.28
C GLY A 55 -4.11 -11.10 7.09
N LEU A 56 -4.47 -11.60 5.91
CA LEU A 56 -4.36 -13.02 5.56
C LEU A 56 -2.91 -13.51 5.58
N GLY A 57 -1.97 -12.71 5.08
CA GLY A 57 -0.53 -13.02 5.13
C GLY A 57 -0.01 -13.16 6.57
N ARG A 58 -0.42 -12.23 7.46
CA ARG A 58 -0.08 -12.29 8.89
C ARG A 58 -0.58 -13.58 9.55
N GLN A 59 -1.84 -13.94 9.31
CA GLN A 59 -2.42 -15.19 9.82
C GLN A 59 -1.66 -16.43 9.31
N ILE A 60 -1.32 -16.46 8.01
CA ILE A 60 -0.50 -17.54 7.44
C ILE A 60 0.86 -17.60 8.15
N GLY A 61 1.53 -16.46 8.35
CA GLY A 61 2.82 -16.43 9.04
C GLY A 61 2.77 -16.95 10.48
N GLU A 62 1.74 -16.64 11.25
CA GLU A 62 1.52 -17.20 12.58
C GLU A 62 1.30 -18.72 12.54
N MET A 63 0.52 -19.20 11.57
CA MET A 63 0.29 -20.62 11.35
C MET A 63 1.55 -21.35 10.90
N THR A 64 2.39 -20.74 10.05
CA THR A 64 3.67 -21.31 9.59
C THR A 64 4.65 -21.46 10.75
N LYS A 65 4.75 -20.44 11.63
CA LYS A 65 5.55 -20.54 12.87
C LYS A 65 5.07 -21.69 13.76
N THR A 66 3.76 -21.80 13.93
CA THR A 66 3.15 -22.87 14.73
C THR A 66 3.36 -24.25 14.10
N ALA A 67 3.24 -24.36 12.78
CA ALA A 67 3.45 -25.60 12.03
C ALA A 67 4.90 -26.09 12.15
N ARG A 68 5.89 -25.18 12.10
CA ARG A 68 7.31 -25.50 12.32
C ARG A 68 7.60 -26.02 13.73
N LEU A 69 6.97 -25.42 14.75
CA LEU A 69 7.19 -25.81 16.14
C LEU A 69 6.47 -27.10 16.53
N ALA A 70 5.22 -27.27 16.09
CA ALA A 70 4.36 -28.39 16.51
C ALA A 70 4.31 -29.56 15.50
N GLY A 71 4.92 -29.42 14.33
CA GLY A 71 4.86 -30.42 13.24
C GLY A 71 3.46 -30.61 12.63
N LYS A 72 2.51 -29.71 12.91
CA LYS A 72 1.11 -29.82 12.45
C LYS A 72 0.87 -28.95 11.23
N ILE A 73 0.98 -29.55 10.04
CA ILE A 73 0.82 -28.86 8.75
C ILE A 73 -0.64 -28.81 8.29
N LYS A 74 -1.47 -29.75 8.75
CA LYS A 74 -2.88 -29.84 8.36
C LYS A 74 -3.67 -28.52 8.53
N PRO A 75 -3.57 -27.79 9.67
CA PRO A 75 -4.28 -26.51 9.84
C PRO A 75 -3.84 -25.45 8.83
N LEU A 76 -2.55 -25.39 8.52
CA LEU A 76 -2.00 -24.47 7.52
C LEU A 76 -2.55 -24.79 6.13
N ARG A 77 -2.60 -26.09 5.76
CA ARG A 77 -3.16 -26.54 4.48
C ARG A 77 -4.65 -26.24 4.37
N ASP A 78 -5.42 -26.47 5.43
CA ASP A 78 -6.85 -26.15 5.48
C ASP A 78 -7.09 -24.65 5.33
N ARG A 79 -6.25 -23.80 5.97
CA ARG A 79 -6.36 -22.34 5.83
C ARG A 79 -5.99 -21.85 4.43
N LEU A 80 -4.94 -22.40 3.82
CA LEU A 80 -4.58 -22.07 2.43
C LEU A 80 -5.69 -22.45 1.45
N ARG A 81 -6.39 -23.57 1.68
CA ARG A 81 -7.55 -23.97 0.87
C ARG A 81 -8.70 -22.96 0.98
N GLU A 82 -8.96 -22.45 2.17
CA GLU A 82 -9.99 -21.42 2.38
C GLU A 82 -9.63 -20.10 1.66
N ILE A 83 -8.38 -19.66 1.77
CA ILE A 83 -7.91 -18.38 1.21
C ILE A 83 -7.85 -18.40 -0.32
N TYR A 84 -7.25 -19.45 -0.91
CA TYR A 84 -7.09 -19.55 -2.38
C TYR A 84 -8.34 -20.13 -3.08
N GLY A 85 -9.29 -20.67 -2.32
CA GLY A 85 -10.46 -21.33 -2.84
C GLY A 85 -10.18 -22.72 -3.43
N GLU A 86 -11.25 -23.49 -3.63
CA GLU A 86 -11.19 -24.90 -4.04
C GLU A 86 -10.55 -25.12 -5.42
N ALA A 87 -10.79 -24.22 -6.38
CA ALA A 87 -10.30 -24.36 -7.74
C ALA A 87 -8.76 -24.23 -7.80
N THR A 88 -8.22 -23.12 -7.26
CA THR A 88 -6.78 -22.86 -7.24
C THR A 88 -6.04 -23.83 -6.33
N PHE A 89 -6.65 -24.22 -5.20
CA PHE A 89 -6.05 -25.20 -4.32
C PHE A 89 -5.84 -26.55 -5.02
N LYS A 90 -6.84 -27.04 -5.78
CA LYS A 90 -6.74 -28.30 -6.53
C LYS A 90 -5.71 -28.28 -7.64
N GLU A 91 -5.58 -27.15 -8.34
CA GLU A 91 -4.64 -27.01 -9.46
C GLU A 91 -3.19 -26.89 -8.99
N ARG A 92 -2.94 -26.14 -7.90
CA ARG A 92 -1.57 -25.67 -7.57
C ARG A 92 -1.04 -26.03 -6.20
N ILE A 93 -1.91 -26.34 -5.22
CA ILE A 93 -1.49 -26.49 -3.81
C ILE A 93 -1.65 -27.93 -3.30
N ARG A 94 -2.64 -28.67 -3.80
CA ARG A 94 -2.98 -30.02 -3.31
C ARG A 94 -1.81 -30.99 -3.38
N ASP A 95 -1.05 -30.93 -4.47
CA ASP A 95 0.00 -31.90 -4.79
C ASP A 95 1.39 -31.43 -4.33
N LEU A 96 1.47 -30.30 -3.60
CA LEU A 96 2.71 -29.82 -2.98
C LEU A 96 3.12 -30.69 -1.80
N THR A 97 4.42 -30.95 -1.70
CA THR A 97 5.03 -31.56 -0.52
C THR A 97 4.93 -30.62 0.68
N ASP A 98 5.14 -31.19 1.87
CA ASP A 98 5.06 -30.43 3.11
C ASP A 98 6.13 -29.33 3.19
N ASP A 99 7.33 -29.58 2.64
CA ASP A 99 8.40 -28.58 2.57
C ASP A 99 8.08 -27.46 1.56
N GLU A 100 7.58 -27.80 0.37
CA GLU A 100 7.15 -26.82 -0.64
C GLU A 100 5.97 -25.96 -0.13
N LEU A 101 5.07 -26.54 0.65
CA LEU A 101 3.94 -25.81 1.24
C LEU A 101 4.42 -24.81 2.30
N LEU A 102 5.42 -25.17 3.11
CA LEU A 102 6.05 -24.25 4.05
C LEU A 102 6.80 -23.12 3.34
N GLU A 103 7.49 -23.43 2.24
CA GLU A 103 8.15 -22.41 1.40
C GLU A 103 7.13 -21.44 0.79
N LEU A 104 6.03 -21.96 0.22
CA LEU A 104 4.93 -21.14 -0.27
C LEU A 104 4.36 -20.25 0.84
N ALA A 105 4.11 -20.81 2.01
CA ALA A 105 3.55 -20.09 3.14
C ALA A 105 4.49 -18.97 3.62
N ASP A 106 5.81 -19.21 3.64
CA ASP A 106 6.83 -18.21 3.96
C ASP A 106 6.81 -17.03 2.97
N ASN A 107 6.69 -17.34 1.67
CA ASN A 107 6.68 -16.33 0.62
C ASN A 107 5.47 -15.37 0.69
N VAL A 108 4.37 -15.80 1.31
CA VAL A 108 3.12 -15.00 1.40
C VAL A 108 2.88 -14.41 2.79
N THR A 109 3.84 -14.53 3.72
CA THR A 109 3.71 -14.02 5.09
C THR A 109 3.54 -12.50 5.17
N SER A 110 4.13 -11.76 4.23
CA SER A 110 4.00 -10.30 4.15
C SER A 110 2.64 -9.86 3.58
N GLY A 111 1.93 -10.75 2.90
CA GLY A 111 0.63 -10.51 2.30
C GLY A 111 0.35 -11.50 1.18
N VAL A 112 -0.89 -11.99 1.10
CA VAL A 112 -1.30 -12.91 0.03
C VAL A 112 -1.42 -12.13 -1.28
N PRO A 113 -0.66 -12.48 -2.33
CA PRO A 113 -0.75 -11.79 -3.61
C PRO A 113 -2.14 -11.98 -4.24
N MET A 114 -2.84 -10.87 -4.48
CA MET A 114 -4.17 -10.86 -5.09
C MET A 114 -4.09 -10.44 -6.56
N ALA A 115 -4.88 -11.08 -7.40
CA ALA A 115 -5.02 -10.72 -8.82
C ALA A 115 -6.46 -10.32 -9.10
N THR A 116 -6.65 -9.10 -9.61
CA THR A 116 -7.94 -8.59 -10.08
C THR A 116 -7.81 -8.21 -11.56
N PRO A 117 -8.26 -9.07 -12.49
CA PRO A 117 -8.24 -8.77 -13.92
C PRO A 117 -8.99 -7.48 -14.27
N VAL A 118 -8.60 -6.86 -15.38
CA VAL A 118 -9.30 -5.67 -15.89
C VAL A 118 -10.67 -6.11 -16.40
N PHE A 119 -11.73 -5.45 -15.94
CA PHE A 119 -13.14 -5.72 -16.27
C PHE A 119 -13.75 -7.03 -15.73
N ASP A 120 -12.95 -7.91 -15.12
CA ASP A 120 -13.40 -9.16 -14.48
C ASP A 120 -12.70 -9.35 -13.13
N GLY A 121 -12.70 -8.29 -12.33
CA GLY A 121 -11.99 -8.22 -11.05
C GLY A 121 -12.90 -8.49 -9.85
N ALA A 122 -12.29 -8.59 -8.67
CA ALA A 122 -13.00 -8.74 -7.41
C ALA A 122 -14.07 -7.65 -7.23
N HIS A 123 -15.27 -8.07 -6.84
CA HIS A 123 -16.38 -7.19 -6.53
C HIS A 123 -16.34 -6.79 -5.05
N GLU A 124 -17.13 -5.78 -4.69
CA GLU A 124 -17.18 -5.26 -3.31
C GLU A 124 -17.48 -6.37 -2.29
N LYS A 125 -18.41 -7.27 -2.62
CA LYS A 125 -18.76 -8.41 -1.76
C LYS A 125 -17.56 -9.31 -1.48
N ASP A 126 -16.76 -9.62 -2.50
CA ASP A 126 -15.58 -10.47 -2.36
C ASP A 126 -14.53 -9.80 -1.45
N ILE A 127 -14.35 -8.48 -1.59
CA ILE A 127 -13.43 -7.71 -0.75
C ILE A 127 -13.88 -7.72 0.71
N VAL A 128 -15.19 -7.55 0.98
CA VAL A 128 -15.75 -7.58 2.33
C VAL A 128 -15.61 -8.97 2.96
N GLU A 129 -15.84 -10.03 2.20
CA GLU A 129 -15.62 -11.41 2.65
C GLU A 129 -14.15 -11.65 3.01
N MET A 130 -13.21 -11.18 2.18
CA MET A 130 -11.77 -11.29 2.43
C MET A 130 -11.32 -10.46 3.64
N LEU A 131 -11.85 -9.24 3.82
CA LEU A 131 -11.60 -8.42 5.01
C LEU A 131 -12.05 -9.15 6.28
N THR A 132 -13.25 -9.73 6.24
CA THR A 132 -13.81 -10.47 7.37
C THR A 132 -12.97 -11.72 7.66
N ALA A 133 -12.55 -12.45 6.62
CA ALA A 133 -11.65 -13.60 6.76
C ALA A 133 -10.28 -13.21 7.35
N ALA A 134 -9.79 -12.01 7.03
CA ALA A 134 -8.57 -11.43 7.60
C ALA A 134 -8.72 -10.96 9.06
N GLY A 135 -9.94 -10.96 9.62
CA GLY A 135 -10.23 -10.47 10.97
C GLY A 135 -10.39 -8.95 11.06
N HIS A 136 -10.69 -8.29 9.94
CA HIS A 136 -10.93 -6.85 9.87
C HIS A 136 -12.42 -6.52 9.81
N ASP A 137 -12.76 -5.29 10.16
CA ASP A 137 -14.13 -4.77 10.01
C ASP A 137 -14.52 -4.72 8.53
N ALA A 138 -15.76 -5.11 8.22
CA ALA A 138 -16.29 -5.13 6.85
C ALA A 138 -16.23 -3.76 6.15
N SER A 139 -16.23 -2.65 6.90
CA SER A 139 -16.09 -1.30 6.36
C SER A 139 -14.69 -0.96 5.86
N GLY A 140 -13.66 -1.74 6.24
CA GLY A 140 -12.26 -1.40 6.00
C GLY A 140 -11.77 -0.18 6.81
N GLN A 141 -12.54 0.24 7.80
CA GLN A 141 -12.23 1.38 8.66
C GLN A 141 -11.86 0.93 10.08
N VAL A 142 -10.87 1.59 10.65
CA VAL A 142 -10.36 1.30 11.98
C VAL A 142 -10.34 2.56 12.83
N GLN A 143 -10.38 2.36 14.15
CA GLN A 143 -10.17 3.44 15.10
C GLN A 143 -8.67 3.74 15.19
N LEU A 144 -8.27 4.94 14.79
CA LEU A 144 -6.90 5.41 14.93
C LEU A 144 -6.72 6.20 16.23
N VAL A 145 -5.47 6.26 16.67
CA VAL A 145 -4.98 7.12 17.75
C VAL A 145 -3.97 8.11 17.18
N ASP A 146 -4.03 9.36 17.59
CA ASP A 146 -3.05 10.39 17.23
C ASP A 146 -1.74 10.16 18.00
N GLY A 147 -0.63 10.02 17.27
CA GLY A 147 0.72 9.81 17.84
C GLY A 147 1.19 10.94 18.74
N ARG A 148 0.73 12.17 18.50
CA ARG A 148 1.18 13.36 19.26
C ARG A 148 0.46 13.55 20.57
N THR A 149 -0.85 13.34 20.56
CA THR A 149 -1.73 13.61 21.71
C THR A 149 -2.08 12.33 22.48
N GLY A 150 -2.04 11.17 21.82
CA GLY A 150 -2.54 9.91 22.36
C GLY A 150 -4.06 9.79 22.35
N GLU A 151 -4.78 10.78 21.79
CA GLU A 151 -6.24 10.77 21.72
C GLU A 151 -6.75 9.96 20.52
N LYS A 152 -7.92 9.33 20.68
CA LYS A 152 -8.59 8.64 19.58
C LYS A 152 -9.21 9.65 18.62
N PHE A 153 -9.10 9.42 17.32
CA PHE A 153 -9.83 10.22 16.33
C PHE A 153 -11.35 10.10 16.53
N ASP A 154 -12.09 11.20 16.34
CA ASP A 154 -13.56 11.21 16.51
C ASP A 154 -14.31 10.24 15.58
N ARG A 155 -13.72 9.91 14.43
CA ARG A 155 -14.30 9.02 13.42
C ARG A 155 -13.30 7.96 13.03
N ARG A 156 -13.82 6.78 12.70
CA ARG A 156 -13.03 5.70 12.09
C ARG A 156 -12.50 6.14 10.73
N VAL A 157 -11.29 5.68 10.41
CA VAL A 157 -10.55 6.06 9.22
C VAL A 157 -10.25 4.82 8.40
N THR A 158 -10.35 4.92 7.07
CA THR A 158 -9.93 3.85 6.16
C THR A 158 -8.42 3.67 6.24
N VAL A 159 -7.99 2.46 6.58
CA VAL A 159 -6.57 2.08 6.59
C VAL A 159 -6.42 0.85 5.71
N GLY A 160 -5.32 0.79 4.98
CA GLY A 160 -5.05 -0.32 4.09
C GLY A 160 -3.70 -0.19 3.40
N TYR A 161 -3.42 -1.17 2.54
CA TYR A 161 -2.22 -1.13 1.72
C TYR A 161 -2.57 -0.65 0.32
N ILE A 162 -1.88 0.39 -0.13
CA ILE A 162 -1.98 0.92 -1.49
C ILE A 162 -0.61 0.85 -2.16
N TYR A 163 -0.57 0.41 -3.42
CA TYR A 163 0.68 0.33 -4.15
C TYR A 163 1.13 1.70 -4.66
N MET A 164 2.28 2.18 -4.17
CA MET A 164 2.82 3.51 -4.46
C MET A 164 4.06 3.43 -5.36
N LEU A 165 4.21 4.43 -6.25
CA LEU A 165 5.34 4.55 -7.16
C LEU A 165 6.07 5.88 -6.94
N LYS A 166 7.40 5.85 -6.91
CA LYS A 166 8.24 7.04 -6.97
C LYS A 166 8.49 7.41 -8.43
N LEU A 167 8.01 8.57 -8.86
CA LEU A 167 8.25 9.07 -10.22
C LEU A 167 9.65 9.68 -10.33
N HIS A 168 10.24 9.65 -11.53
CA HIS A 168 11.54 10.27 -11.86
C HIS A 168 11.57 11.80 -11.73
N HIS A 169 10.47 12.43 -11.31
CA HIS A 169 10.39 13.87 -11.11
C HIS A 169 11.00 14.28 -9.76
N LEU A 170 12.32 14.16 -9.64
CA LEU A 170 13.06 14.51 -8.44
C LEU A 170 13.18 16.03 -8.29
N VAL A 171 13.16 16.48 -7.04
CA VAL A 171 13.27 17.91 -6.70
C VAL A 171 14.66 18.45 -7.06
N ASP A 172 15.72 17.66 -6.84
CA ASP A 172 17.12 18.03 -7.12
C ASP A 172 17.35 18.39 -8.59
N ASP A 173 16.67 17.68 -9.50
CA ASP A 173 16.73 17.94 -10.93
C ASP A 173 16.02 19.26 -11.29
N LYS A 174 15.00 19.64 -10.53
CA LYS A 174 14.11 20.78 -10.78
C LYS A 174 14.52 22.07 -10.10
N ILE A 175 15.27 22.01 -9.00
CA ILE A 175 15.79 23.22 -8.34
C ILE A 175 16.76 23.91 -9.29
N HIS A 176 16.46 25.18 -9.57
CA HIS A 176 17.29 26.08 -10.38
C HIS A 176 17.12 27.51 -9.87
N ALA A 177 18.24 28.16 -9.58
CA ALA A 177 18.27 29.56 -9.17
C ALA A 177 19.44 30.25 -9.89
N ARG A 178 19.21 31.51 -10.28
CA ARG A 178 20.21 32.35 -10.96
C ARG A 178 20.24 33.72 -10.30
N SER A 179 21.43 34.17 -9.89
CA SER A 179 21.69 35.56 -9.51
C SER A 179 22.18 36.37 -10.72
N ILE A 180 23.32 36.02 -11.30
CA ILE A 180 23.92 36.60 -12.51
C ILE A 180 24.41 35.44 -13.40
N GLY A 181 24.47 35.64 -14.71
CA GLY A 181 24.91 34.60 -15.64
C GLY A 181 25.10 35.13 -17.06
N PRO A 182 25.39 34.24 -18.02
CA PRO A 182 25.60 34.62 -19.41
C PRO A 182 24.33 35.20 -20.06
N TYR A 183 24.57 36.06 -21.05
CA TYR A 183 23.55 36.73 -21.84
C TYR A 183 23.71 36.35 -23.32
N SER A 184 22.59 36.31 -24.02
CA SER A 184 22.55 36.17 -25.48
C SER A 184 23.21 37.39 -26.13
N LEU A 185 24.15 37.16 -27.05
CA LEU A 185 24.83 38.23 -27.78
C LEU A 185 23.86 39.09 -28.61
N VAL A 186 22.80 38.48 -29.13
CA VAL A 186 21.85 39.15 -30.03
C VAL A 186 20.81 39.94 -29.25
N THR A 187 20.15 39.29 -28.30
CA THR A 187 19.02 39.90 -27.58
C THR A 187 19.44 40.61 -26.30
N GLN A 188 20.69 40.42 -25.84
CA GLN A 188 21.18 40.88 -24.54
C GLN A 188 20.27 40.43 -23.38
N GLN A 189 19.57 39.30 -23.57
CA GLN A 189 18.73 38.68 -22.56
C GLN A 189 19.48 37.53 -21.87
N PRO A 190 19.14 37.22 -20.61
CA PRO A 190 19.61 36.01 -19.94
C PRO A 190 19.45 34.77 -20.82
N LEU A 191 20.47 33.89 -20.89
CA LEU A 191 20.32 32.58 -21.56
C LEU A 191 19.17 31.77 -20.94
N GLY A 192 18.71 30.72 -21.64
CA GLY A 192 17.62 29.85 -21.17
C GLY A 192 18.12 28.50 -20.65
N GLY A 193 17.42 27.93 -19.67
CA GLY A 193 17.64 26.57 -19.18
C GLY A 193 18.74 26.41 -18.12
N LYS A 194 18.58 25.40 -17.25
CA LYS A 194 19.48 25.10 -16.12
C LYS A 194 20.93 24.85 -16.57
N ALA A 195 21.12 24.14 -17.68
CA ALA A 195 22.45 23.80 -18.21
C ALA A 195 23.30 25.02 -18.60
N GLN A 196 22.68 26.16 -18.92
CA GLN A 196 23.36 27.40 -19.31
C GLN A 196 23.36 28.46 -18.21
N PHE A 197 23.01 28.09 -16.96
CA PHE A 197 22.71 29.06 -15.90
C PHE A 197 21.70 30.12 -16.36
N GLY A 198 20.68 29.66 -17.09
CA GLY A 198 19.68 30.52 -17.71
C GLY A 198 18.73 31.19 -16.72
N GLY A 199 18.12 32.30 -17.12
CA GLY A 199 17.10 33.00 -16.34
C GLY A 199 15.71 32.41 -16.55
N GLN A 200 14.78 32.71 -15.65
CA GLN A 200 13.36 32.41 -15.84
C GLN A 200 12.79 33.36 -16.92
N ARG A 201 11.96 32.82 -17.81
CA ARG A 201 11.21 33.64 -18.77
C ARG A 201 10.04 34.30 -18.03
N PHE A 202 10.01 35.62 -18.05
CA PHE A 202 8.90 36.47 -17.57
C PHE A 202 8.03 36.92 -18.75
#